data_AF-A0A954BS77-F1
#
_entry.id   AF-A0A954BS77-F1
#
_cell.length_a   1.000
_cell.length_b   1.000
_cell.length_c   1.000
_cell.angle_alpha   90.00
_cell.angle_beta   90.00
_cell.angle_gamma   90.00
#
_symmetry.space_group_name_H-M   'P 1'
#
loop_
_entity.id
_entity.type
_entity.pdbx_description
1 polymer ?
#
loop_
_entity_poly.entity_id
_entity_poly.type
_entity_poly.pdbx_seq_one_letter_code
_entity_poly.pdbx_strand_id
1 'polypeptide(L)'
;MTDTAIKTARGFHTAELDLLSVLEVVIARSPKVLKNGLPNLAFFRAANAALHEPDDEADGVGFVQVEFWLTLARNLELLANADGQLVVTPEADQFFAISSGERLLRLRETWLAATELNEFALTPELELPALKKGRTVDVTSDVPVADRILEARRLLVDVVSSLDAEITLAQLLRRLEREHRNLFVNHDDDSSWRHTYYRGIRERGGREDVERDGSWQLVEGAVLRLMCTLPLARLGWIDYDPQSDVITPAGEGGLTEPSFEVVVQPNFEVVALGDRPDPSALWKLARFTTPRPEGRVRTYVLERKPFADALGRGEPAAGLVDFLAGLSRSPIPQNVRFSLDDWATLSERIKIWPDALLIEAEGVEELAKVVPEKLLQALQPTQLAGGHYAVPAPDPGVLRENLPPRRAVLDYSRRLAPVINPTEGTDLLAPREELHLRARQLLALVSHSRSTDRYELDAELVTLSSQAIGGEELLRRLREGLSRPLSSALSLAIRTWAGEFPRPYAGGAEVLLAENREQAELLDEMPEFRRWVDRRLAPGVFLLRPNGTIELRKLLEGLGIELRKDARGR
;
A
#
# COMPACT_ATOMS: atom_id res chain seq x y z
N MET A 1 27.85 15.74 36.70
CA MET A 1 27.25 14.41 36.43
C MET A 1 28.24 13.36 36.87
N THR A 2 27.82 12.37 37.64
CA THR A 2 28.64 11.23 38.07
C THR A 2 28.93 10.32 36.86
N ASP A 3 30.08 9.66 36.86
CA ASP A 3 30.57 8.78 35.77
C ASP A 3 29.54 7.69 35.38
N THR A 4 28.76 7.21 36.35
CA THR A 4 27.67 6.23 36.19
C THR A 4 26.53 6.74 35.29
N ALA A 5 26.13 8.01 35.40
CA ALA A 5 25.03 8.57 34.61
C ALA A 5 25.38 8.70 33.12
N ILE A 6 26.67 8.87 32.79
CA ILE A 6 27.17 8.98 31.42
C ILE A 6 27.18 7.61 30.73
N LYS A 7 27.43 6.53 31.49
CA LYS A 7 27.49 5.16 30.97
C LYS A 7 26.11 4.61 30.60
N THR A 8 25.10 4.81 31.45
CA THR A 8 23.72 4.35 31.18
C THR A 8 23.12 4.97 29.91
N ALA A 9 23.37 6.26 29.65
CA ALA A 9 22.93 6.93 28.43
C ALA A 9 23.60 6.37 27.15
N ARG A 10 24.75 5.71 27.28
CA ARG A 10 25.49 5.14 26.15
C ARG A 10 24.86 3.85 25.62
N GLY A 11 24.47 2.93 26.51
CA GLY A 11 23.89 1.64 26.12
C GLY A 11 22.59 1.78 25.33
N PHE A 12 21.68 2.64 25.80
CA PHE A 12 20.42 2.89 25.09
C PHE A 12 20.62 3.63 23.76
N HIS A 13 21.50 4.63 23.70
CA HIS A 13 21.77 5.31 22.44
C HIS A 13 22.29 4.36 21.36
N THR A 14 23.21 3.45 21.73
CA THR A 14 23.69 2.41 20.82
C THR A 14 22.54 1.51 20.35
N ALA A 15 21.61 1.16 21.23
CA ALA A 15 20.44 0.36 20.88
C ALA A 15 19.50 1.04 19.88
N GLU A 16 19.24 2.34 20.02
CA GLU A 16 18.45 3.09 19.02
C GLU A 16 19.15 3.10 17.65
N LEU A 17 20.48 3.22 17.64
CA LEU A 17 21.29 3.17 16.43
C LEU A 17 21.30 1.77 15.81
N ASP A 18 21.32 0.71 16.60
CA ASP A 18 21.24 -0.68 16.12
C ASP A 18 19.88 -0.97 15.49
N LEU A 19 18.78 -0.56 16.14
CA LEU A 19 17.44 -0.63 15.57
C LEU A 19 17.36 0.15 14.25
N LEU A 20 17.85 1.39 14.24
CA LEU A 20 17.92 2.22 13.04
C LEU A 20 18.71 1.52 11.93
N SER A 21 19.87 0.92 12.23
CA SER A 21 20.68 0.17 11.24
C SER A 21 19.88 -0.97 10.59
N VAL A 22 19.11 -1.73 11.37
CA VAL A 22 18.26 -2.79 10.82
C VAL A 22 17.22 -2.20 9.86
N LEU A 23 16.57 -1.10 10.23
CA LEU A 23 15.58 -0.41 9.38
C LEU A 23 16.22 0.19 8.11
N GLU A 24 17.41 0.77 8.22
CA GLU A 24 18.18 1.30 7.08
C GLU A 24 18.54 0.20 6.07
N VAL A 25 18.89 -1.00 6.55
CA VAL A 25 19.16 -2.16 5.69
C VAL A 25 17.87 -2.61 4.99
N VAL A 26 16.71 -2.53 5.65
CA VAL A 26 15.41 -2.77 5.00
C VAL A 26 15.16 -1.75 3.89
N ILE A 27 15.37 -0.46 4.15
CA ILE A 27 15.23 0.62 3.14
C ILE A 27 16.17 0.37 1.95
N ALA A 28 17.45 0.09 2.21
CA ALA A 28 18.46 -0.06 1.19
C ALA A 28 18.29 -1.32 0.32
N ARG A 29 17.72 -2.40 0.86
CA ARG A 29 17.69 -3.72 0.19
C ARG A 29 16.30 -4.25 -0.16
N SER A 30 15.23 -3.68 0.41
CA SER A 30 13.83 -4.16 0.25
C SER A 30 13.74 -5.70 0.28
N PRO A 31 14.19 -6.35 1.36
CA PRO A 31 14.45 -7.78 1.34
C PRO A 31 13.15 -8.56 1.18
N LYS A 32 13.20 -9.62 0.35
CA LYS A 32 12.08 -10.56 0.21
C LYS A 32 11.87 -11.33 1.50
N VAL A 33 10.61 -11.50 1.88
CA VAL A 33 10.18 -12.26 3.04
C VAL A 33 9.95 -13.72 2.63
N LEU A 34 10.52 -14.64 3.39
CA LEU A 34 10.35 -16.09 3.19
C LEU A 34 9.01 -16.56 3.77
N LYS A 35 8.66 -17.83 3.54
CA LYS A 35 7.39 -18.43 4.02
C LYS A 35 7.21 -18.38 5.54
N ASN A 36 8.31 -18.35 6.29
CA ASN A 36 8.31 -18.23 7.75
C ASN A 36 8.14 -16.77 8.22
N GLY A 37 7.95 -15.81 7.31
CA GLY A 37 7.81 -14.41 7.64
C GLY A 37 9.12 -13.68 7.93
N LEU A 38 10.28 -14.32 7.75
CA LEU A 38 11.60 -13.72 7.99
C LEU A 38 12.35 -13.44 6.68
N PRO A 39 13.27 -12.46 6.65
CA PRO A 39 14.18 -12.25 5.53
C PRO A 39 15.14 -13.42 5.30
N ASN A 40 15.87 -13.38 4.18
CA ASN A 40 16.90 -14.37 3.88
C ASN A 40 18.22 -14.11 4.65
N LEU A 41 19.12 -15.10 4.65
CA LEU A 41 20.42 -15.04 5.33
C LEU A 41 21.29 -13.84 4.88
N ALA A 42 21.18 -13.42 3.62
CA ALA A 42 21.95 -12.29 3.09
C ALA A 42 21.50 -10.95 3.69
N PHE A 43 20.21 -10.82 4.04
CA PHE A 43 19.73 -9.70 4.84
C PHE A 43 20.35 -9.73 6.24
N PHE A 44 20.28 -10.86 6.93
CA PHE A 44 20.79 -10.96 8.30
C PHE A 44 22.28 -10.64 8.40
N ARG A 45 23.12 -11.13 7.47
CA ARG A 45 24.55 -10.76 7.40
C ARG A 45 24.76 -9.27 7.25
N ALA A 46 23.98 -8.63 6.39
CA ALA A 46 24.11 -7.20 6.14
C ALA A 46 23.59 -6.34 7.30
N ALA A 47 22.48 -6.76 7.91
CA ALA A 47 21.96 -6.13 9.11
C ALA A 47 22.94 -6.25 10.27
N ASN A 48 23.55 -7.42 10.46
CA ASN A 48 24.57 -7.64 11.48
C ASN A 48 25.79 -6.75 11.25
N ALA A 49 26.32 -6.73 10.02
CA ALA A 49 27.45 -5.88 9.66
C ALA A 49 27.17 -4.37 9.83
N ALA A 50 25.90 -3.96 9.88
CA ALA A 50 25.47 -2.58 10.09
C ALA A 50 25.24 -2.22 11.57
N LEU A 51 25.25 -3.20 12.47
CA LEU A 51 25.15 -2.95 13.91
C LEU A 51 26.42 -2.24 14.40
N HIS A 52 26.28 -1.47 15.48
CA HIS A 52 27.42 -0.83 16.13
C HIS A 52 28.37 -1.88 16.72
N GLU A 53 27.80 -2.96 17.26
CA GLU A 53 28.51 -4.11 17.82
C GLU A 53 27.96 -5.38 17.15
N PRO A 54 28.51 -5.79 15.99
CA PRO A 54 28.05 -6.97 15.26
C PRO A 54 28.28 -8.26 16.06
N ASP A 55 27.36 -9.22 15.89
CA ASP A 55 27.56 -10.60 16.35
C ASP A 55 28.77 -11.23 15.63
N ASP A 56 29.54 -12.06 16.32
CA ASP A 56 30.67 -12.79 15.72
C ASP A 56 30.14 -13.93 14.84
N GLU A 57 30.45 -13.89 13.54
CA GLU A 57 30.03 -14.92 12.58
C GLU A 57 30.73 -16.27 12.81
N ALA A 58 31.87 -16.28 13.52
CA ALA A 58 32.72 -17.46 13.69
C ALA A 58 32.05 -18.59 14.50
N ASP A 59 31.09 -18.27 15.36
CA ASP A 59 30.53 -19.24 16.31
C ASP A 59 29.40 -20.10 15.71
N GLY A 60 28.99 -19.83 14.46
CA GLY A 60 27.86 -20.55 13.82
C GLY A 60 26.53 -20.29 14.53
N VAL A 61 26.46 -19.19 15.28
CA VAL A 61 25.45 -18.93 16.30
C VAL A 61 24.14 -18.35 15.74
N GLY A 62 24.17 -17.78 14.53
CA GLY A 62 23.07 -16.99 13.97
C GLY A 62 23.34 -15.50 14.15
N PHE A 63 22.29 -14.67 14.02
CA PHE A 63 22.37 -13.21 14.11
C PHE A 63 21.38 -12.74 15.18
N VAL A 64 21.70 -13.05 16.43
CA VAL A 64 20.80 -12.93 17.58
C VAL A 64 20.35 -11.48 17.78
N GLN A 65 21.27 -10.52 17.64
CA GLN A 65 20.94 -9.11 17.77
C GLN A 65 19.99 -8.65 16.67
N VAL A 66 20.23 -9.08 15.43
CA VAL A 66 19.35 -8.74 14.30
C VAL A 66 17.95 -9.34 14.52
N GLU A 67 17.86 -10.59 14.96
CA GLU A 67 16.58 -11.25 15.23
C GLU A 67 15.80 -10.56 16.36
N PHE A 68 16.51 -10.15 17.43
CA PHE A 68 15.95 -9.35 18.51
C PHE A 68 15.37 -8.02 18.00
N TRP A 69 16.17 -7.21 17.29
CA TRP A 69 15.72 -5.93 16.75
C TRP A 69 14.61 -6.06 15.73
N LEU A 70 14.67 -7.07 14.85
CA LEU A 70 13.63 -7.33 13.86
C LEU A 70 12.30 -7.70 14.54
N THR A 71 12.36 -8.48 15.62
CA THR A 71 11.17 -8.87 16.39
C THR A 71 10.56 -7.66 17.10
N LEU A 72 11.36 -6.82 17.75
CA LEU A 72 10.86 -5.59 18.38
C LEU A 72 10.27 -4.62 17.34
N ALA A 73 10.97 -4.40 16.22
CA ALA A 73 10.52 -3.52 15.15
C ALA A 73 9.16 -3.97 14.59
N ARG A 74 8.91 -5.28 14.47
CA ARG A 74 7.62 -5.82 14.02
C ARG A 74 6.52 -5.68 15.05
N ASN A 75 6.81 -5.91 16.33
CA ASN A 75 5.82 -5.75 17.40
C ASN A 75 5.44 -4.27 17.63
N LEU A 76 6.36 -3.35 17.33
CA LEU A 76 6.09 -1.90 17.27
C LEU A 76 5.48 -1.45 15.94
N GLU A 77 5.18 -2.38 15.03
CA GLU A 77 4.63 -2.10 13.70
C GLU A 77 5.51 -1.20 12.83
N LEU A 78 6.80 -1.03 13.12
CA LEU A 78 7.76 -0.23 12.33
C LEU A 78 8.07 -0.88 10.97
N LEU A 79 7.80 -2.17 10.86
CA LEU A 79 8.03 -3.01 9.69
C LEU A 79 6.79 -3.83 9.36
N ALA A 80 6.44 -3.91 8.08
CA ALA A 80 5.36 -4.73 7.58
C ALA A 80 5.79 -5.56 6.36
N ASN A 81 5.06 -6.64 6.09
CA ASN A 81 5.20 -7.38 4.83
C ASN A 81 4.23 -6.80 3.80
N ALA A 82 4.76 -6.13 2.78
CA ALA A 82 4.00 -5.62 1.64
C ALA A 82 4.50 -6.32 0.37
N ASP A 83 3.59 -6.97 -0.35
CA ASP A 83 3.88 -7.68 -1.61
C ASP A 83 5.05 -8.68 -1.52
N GLY A 84 5.19 -9.35 -0.36
CA GLY A 84 6.25 -10.32 -0.13
C GLY A 84 7.62 -9.70 0.15
N GLN A 85 7.68 -8.40 0.41
CA GLN A 85 8.88 -7.67 0.81
C GLN A 85 8.68 -7.05 2.19
N LEU A 86 9.78 -6.98 2.94
CA LEU A 86 9.78 -6.25 4.19
C LEU A 86 9.94 -4.77 3.88
N VAL A 87 9.01 -3.96 4.37
CA VAL A 87 8.99 -2.52 4.16
C VAL A 87 8.85 -1.78 5.48
N VAL A 88 9.41 -0.58 5.54
CA VAL A 88 9.20 0.36 6.63
C VAL A 88 7.79 0.96 6.54
N THR A 89 7.12 1.07 7.67
CA THR A 89 5.77 1.63 7.79
C THR A 89 5.78 3.11 8.22
N PRO A 90 4.66 3.84 8.09
CA PRO A 90 4.51 5.19 8.64
C PRO A 90 4.69 5.26 10.17
N GLU A 91 4.43 4.16 10.89
CA GLU A 91 4.62 4.08 12.34
C GLU A 91 6.09 4.30 12.73
N ALA A 92 7.04 3.94 11.87
CA ALA A 92 8.45 4.26 12.08
C ALA A 92 8.72 5.77 12.05
N ASP A 93 8.07 6.52 11.14
CA ASP A 93 8.17 7.98 11.10
C ASP A 93 7.63 8.62 12.40
N GLN A 94 6.53 8.09 12.95
CA GLN A 94 6.00 8.53 14.25
C GLN A 94 6.90 8.14 15.41
N PHE A 95 7.45 6.93 15.39
CA PHE A 95 8.36 6.43 16.42
C PHE A 95 9.60 7.30 16.52
N PHE A 96 10.24 7.69 15.41
CA PHE A 96 11.42 8.56 15.48
C PHE A 96 11.10 10.06 15.69
N ALA A 97 9.82 10.45 15.62
CA ALA A 97 9.39 11.83 15.91
C ALA A 97 9.19 12.12 17.41
N ILE A 98 8.95 11.10 18.24
CA ILE A 98 8.85 11.24 19.70
C ILE A 98 10.24 11.30 20.36
N SER A 99 10.29 11.73 21.63
CA SER A 99 11.56 11.83 22.38
C SER A 99 12.24 10.48 22.58
N SER A 100 13.57 10.48 22.69
CA SER A 100 14.39 9.28 22.94
C SER A 100 13.94 8.53 24.21
N GLY A 101 13.57 9.23 25.29
CA GLY A 101 13.02 8.61 26.50
C GLY A 101 11.68 7.87 26.28
N GLU A 102 10.78 8.46 25.49
CA GLU A 102 9.52 7.81 25.13
C GLU A 102 9.75 6.58 24.22
N ARG A 103 10.70 6.67 23.28
CA ARG A 103 11.10 5.52 22.44
C ARG A 103 11.63 4.37 23.27
N LEU A 104 12.45 4.66 24.30
CA LEU A 104 12.95 3.67 25.23
C LEU A 104 11.83 2.95 25.97
N LEU A 105 10.89 3.71 26.51
CA LEU A 105 9.74 3.15 27.23
C LEU A 105 8.94 2.21 26.32
N ARG A 106 8.63 2.64 25.10
CA ARG A 106 7.93 1.80 24.12
C ARG A 106 8.70 0.53 23.77
N LEU A 107 10.02 0.60 23.59
CA LEU A 107 10.84 -0.59 23.34
C LEU A 107 10.84 -1.56 24.53
N ARG A 108 10.94 -1.03 25.75
CA ARG A 108 10.88 -1.83 26.99
C ARG A 108 9.54 -2.54 27.15
N GLU A 109 8.45 -1.80 27.02
CA GLU A 109 7.09 -2.35 27.10
C GLU A 109 6.86 -3.40 26.02
N THR A 110 7.33 -3.14 24.79
CA THR A 110 7.25 -4.10 23.68
C THR A 110 7.99 -5.39 24.02
N TRP A 111 9.24 -5.32 24.51
CA TRP A 111 9.98 -6.52 24.89
C TRP A 111 9.30 -7.29 26.03
N LEU A 112 8.79 -6.59 27.04
CA LEU A 112 8.06 -7.19 28.16
C LEU A 112 6.73 -7.85 27.76
N ALA A 113 6.20 -7.56 26.57
CA ALA A 113 4.97 -8.12 26.04
C ALA A 113 5.16 -9.06 24.84
N ALA A 114 6.36 -9.13 24.24
CA ALA A 114 6.61 -9.86 23.01
C ALA A 114 6.56 -11.38 23.20
N THR A 115 5.44 -12.01 22.83
CA THR A 115 5.26 -13.48 22.90
C THR A 115 5.98 -14.25 21.80
N GLU A 116 6.32 -13.58 20.69
CA GLU A 116 7.05 -14.20 19.57
C GLU A 116 8.54 -14.38 19.85
N LEU A 117 9.07 -13.65 20.83
CA LEU A 117 10.47 -13.72 21.24
C LEU A 117 10.61 -14.81 22.31
N ASN A 118 11.41 -15.84 22.05
CA ASN A 118 11.78 -16.85 23.04
C ASN A 118 13.30 -16.87 23.18
N GLU A 119 13.81 -16.40 24.30
CA GLU A 119 15.24 -16.27 24.56
C GLU A 119 15.98 -17.61 24.55
N PHE A 120 15.31 -18.74 24.81
CA PHE A 120 15.93 -20.07 24.63
C PHE A 120 16.30 -20.31 23.16
N ALA A 121 15.45 -19.89 22.23
CA ALA A 121 15.70 -20.07 20.79
C ALA A 121 16.81 -19.13 20.28
N LEU A 122 17.00 -18.00 20.96
CA LEU A 122 18.06 -17.04 20.68
C LEU A 122 19.39 -17.39 21.36
N THR A 123 19.39 -18.31 22.34
CA THR A 123 20.59 -18.63 23.12
C THR A 123 21.61 -19.38 22.26
N PRO A 124 22.80 -18.80 22.05
CA PRO A 124 23.88 -19.37 21.22
C PRO A 124 24.29 -20.79 21.58
N GLU A 125 24.29 -21.11 22.87
CA GLU A 125 24.81 -22.37 23.40
C GLU A 125 23.79 -23.51 23.27
N LEU A 126 22.53 -23.17 22.97
CA LEU A 126 21.42 -24.12 22.96
C LEU A 126 20.96 -24.45 21.54
N GLU A 127 20.49 -25.68 21.37
CA GLU A 127 19.72 -26.13 20.21
C GLU A 127 18.38 -26.71 20.68
N LEU A 128 17.30 -26.35 19.98
CA LEU A 128 15.92 -26.75 20.31
C LEU A 128 15.30 -27.56 19.16
N PRO A 129 15.55 -28.88 19.07
CA PRO A 129 15.11 -29.71 17.94
C PRO A 129 13.58 -29.74 17.78
N ALA A 130 12.85 -29.64 18.89
CA ALA A 130 11.39 -29.72 18.94
C ALA A 130 10.72 -28.49 18.29
N LEU A 131 11.38 -27.33 18.28
CA LEU A 131 10.84 -26.10 17.68
C LEU A 131 10.91 -26.07 16.15
N LYS A 132 11.71 -26.95 15.52
CA LYS A 132 11.90 -26.97 14.05
C LYS A 132 10.66 -27.44 13.27
N LYS A 133 9.63 -28.01 13.93
CA LYS A 133 8.36 -28.42 13.29
C LYS A 133 7.19 -27.53 13.73
N GLY A 134 7.30 -26.24 13.40
CA GLY A 134 6.18 -25.29 13.38
C GLY A 134 5.55 -24.97 14.74
N ARG A 135 6.19 -24.09 15.52
CA ARG A 135 5.66 -23.27 16.65
C ARG A 135 4.71 -23.93 17.68
N THR A 136 4.44 -25.22 17.62
CA THR A 136 3.79 -26.01 18.66
C THR A 136 4.86 -26.82 19.35
N VAL A 137 5.21 -26.40 20.57
CA VAL A 137 6.05 -27.19 21.47
C VAL A 137 5.36 -28.54 21.66
N ASP A 138 6.04 -29.62 21.27
CA ASP A 138 5.56 -30.99 21.50
C ASP A 138 5.33 -31.16 23.02
N VAL A 139 4.30 -31.91 23.43
CA VAL A 139 3.74 -31.94 24.81
C VAL A 139 4.76 -32.43 25.87
N THR A 140 5.96 -32.82 25.47
CA THR A 140 7.03 -33.30 26.35
C THR A 140 8.34 -32.51 26.18
N SER A 141 8.29 -31.18 26.08
CA SER A 141 9.48 -30.34 26.13
C SER A 141 9.48 -29.44 27.36
N ASP A 142 10.68 -29.24 27.91
CA ASP A 142 10.94 -28.31 29.01
C ASP A 142 11.19 -26.87 28.52
N VAL A 143 11.10 -26.62 27.20
CA VAL A 143 11.16 -25.25 26.66
C VAL A 143 9.96 -24.47 27.20
N PRO A 144 10.18 -23.35 27.93
CA PRO A 144 9.08 -22.63 28.53
C PRO A 144 8.11 -22.05 27.49
N VAL A 145 6.82 -22.07 27.83
CA VAL A 145 5.79 -21.37 27.06
C VAL A 145 5.96 -19.86 27.18
N ALA A 146 5.37 -19.10 26.24
CA ALA A 146 5.53 -17.65 26.17
C ALA A 146 5.20 -16.94 27.51
N ASP A 147 4.10 -17.30 28.18
CA ASP A 147 3.71 -16.67 29.45
C ASP A 147 4.81 -16.82 30.52
N ARG A 148 5.48 -17.98 30.57
CA ARG A 148 6.56 -18.21 31.53
C ARG A 148 7.80 -17.37 31.23
N ILE A 149 8.10 -17.17 29.95
CA ILE A 149 9.16 -16.25 29.52
C ILE A 149 8.82 -14.81 29.91
N LEU A 150 7.57 -14.36 29.72
CA LEU A 150 7.13 -13.01 30.10
C LEU A 150 7.21 -12.78 31.62
N GLU A 151 6.83 -13.78 32.42
CA GLU A 151 7.01 -13.75 33.89
C GLU A 151 8.49 -13.62 34.25
N ALA A 152 9.36 -14.40 33.60
CA ALA A 152 10.79 -14.36 33.85
C ALA A 152 11.42 -13.01 33.49
N ARG A 153 11.00 -12.39 32.39
CA ARG A 153 11.43 -11.03 32.01
C ARG A 153 11.12 -10.02 33.11
N ARG A 154 9.88 -10.01 33.61
CA ARG A 154 9.42 -9.07 34.65
C ARG A 154 10.20 -9.28 35.95
N LEU A 155 10.33 -10.53 36.39
CA LEU A 155 11.10 -10.84 37.59
C LEU A 155 12.56 -10.39 37.44
N LEU A 156 13.17 -10.64 36.29
CA LEU A 156 14.56 -10.25 36.06
C LEU A 156 14.72 -8.73 36.07
N VAL A 157 13.79 -7.99 35.45
CA VAL A 157 13.74 -6.52 35.52
C VAL A 157 13.61 -6.04 36.96
N ASP A 158 12.73 -6.63 37.76
CA ASP A 158 12.57 -6.28 39.18
C ASP A 158 13.85 -6.54 39.96
N VAL A 159 14.51 -7.68 39.73
CA VAL A 159 15.78 -8.04 40.37
C VAL A 159 16.88 -7.04 40.01
N VAL A 160 17.09 -6.75 38.72
CA VAL A 160 18.17 -5.81 38.31
C VAL A 160 17.88 -4.37 38.71
N SER A 161 16.61 -3.97 38.74
CA SER A 161 16.20 -2.63 39.20
C SER A 161 16.35 -2.45 40.72
N SER A 162 16.40 -3.55 41.47
CA SER A 162 16.65 -3.56 42.93
C SER A 162 18.12 -3.60 43.32
N LEU A 163 19.04 -3.63 42.35
CA LEU A 163 20.47 -3.65 42.63
C LEU A 163 20.95 -2.26 43.03
N ASP A 164 21.55 -2.16 44.22
CA ASP A 164 22.11 -0.90 44.74
C ASP A 164 23.59 -0.66 44.35
N ALA A 165 24.25 -1.67 43.78
CA ALA A 165 25.67 -1.66 43.47
C ALA A 165 26.01 -2.54 42.26
N GLU A 166 27.21 -2.34 41.73
CA GLU A 166 27.81 -3.20 40.71
C GLU A 166 27.92 -4.64 41.21
N ILE A 167 27.60 -5.59 40.35
CA ILE A 167 27.64 -7.03 40.63
C ILE A 167 28.17 -7.77 39.39
N THR A 168 28.93 -8.84 39.56
CA THR A 168 29.33 -9.64 38.39
C THR A 168 28.14 -10.46 37.87
N LEU A 169 28.08 -10.71 36.57
CA LEU A 169 27.03 -11.53 35.97
C LEU A 169 27.02 -12.93 36.63
N ALA A 170 28.18 -13.53 36.87
CA ALA A 170 28.28 -14.80 37.60
C ALA A 170 27.69 -14.74 39.03
N GLN A 171 27.83 -13.62 39.74
CA GLN A 171 27.21 -13.43 41.07
C GLN A 171 25.68 -13.30 40.96
N LEU A 172 25.18 -12.55 39.98
CA LEU A 172 23.75 -12.43 39.71
C LEU A 172 23.12 -13.78 39.37
N LEU A 173 23.76 -14.58 38.50
CA LEU A 173 23.30 -15.91 38.13
C LEU A 173 23.22 -16.85 39.33
N ARG A 174 24.26 -16.88 40.19
CA ARG A 174 24.24 -17.69 41.43
C ARG A 174 23.13 -17.26 42.38
N ARG A 175 22.83 -15.96 42.44
CA ARG A 175 21.72 -15.43 43.25
C ARG A 175 20.38 -15.92 42.69
N LEU A 176 20.16 -15.78 41.38
CA LEU A 176 18.95 -16.25 40.70
C LEU A 176 18.78 -17.77 40.79
N GLU A 177 19.85 -18.55 40.64
CA GLU A 177 19.84 -20.00 40.83
C GLU A 177 19.38 -20.40 42.25
N ARG A 178 19.81 -19.65 43.27
CA ARG A 178 19.45 -19.92 44.67
C ARG A 178 18.03 -19.48 45.02
N GLU A 179 17.64 -18.28 44.58
CA GLU A 179 16.40 -17.61 45.01
C GLU A 179 15.22 -17.93 44.08
N HIS A 180 15.50 -18.23 42.82
CA HIS A 180 14.53 -18.38 41.74
C HIS A 180 14.88 -19.58 40.84
N ARG A 181 15.34 -20.70 41.42
CA ARG A 181 15.72 -21.91 40.66
C ARG A 181 14.67 -22.36 39.65
N ASN A 182 13.39 -22.21 40.00
CA ASN A 182 12.27 -22.64 39.17
C ASN A 182 11.85 -21.59 38.12
N LEU A 183 12.68 -20.58 37.83
CA LEU A 183 12.28 -19.43 37.01
C LEU A 183 11.76 -19.84 35.64
N PHE A 184 12.48 -20.68 34.91
CA PHE A 184 12.06 -21.15 33.60
C PHE A 184 11.50 -22.57 33.65
N VAL A 185 12.27 -23.50 34.22
CA VAL A 185 11.92 -24.92 34.31
C VAL A 185 11.66 -25.27 35.77
N ASN A 186 10.69 -26.15 36.04
CA ASN A 186 10.42 -26.60 37.40
C ASN A 186 11.42 -27.69 37.82
N HIS A 187 12.11 -27.46 38.94
CA HIS A 187 13.11 -28.34 39.55
C HIS A 187 12.64 -29.02 40.84
N ASP A 188 11.40 -28.80 41.28
CA ASP A 188 10.88 -29.35 42.55
C ASP A 188 10.82 -30.90 42.55
N ASP A 189 10.79 -31.54 41.38
CA ASP A 189 10.77 -33.00 41.20
C ASP A 189 11.99 -33.54 40.43
N ASP A 190 13.13 -32.85 40.47
CA ASP A 190 14.38 -33.30 39.81
C ASP A 190 14.86 -34.68 40.31
N SER A 191 14.42 -35.10 41.50
CA SER A 191 14.71 -36.43 42.07
C SER A 191 13.97 -37.59 41.38
N SER A 192 12.97 -37.29 40.55
CA SER A 192 12.22 -38.26 39.77
C SER A 192 13.02 -38.67 38.54
N TRP A 193 13.09 -39.98 38.26
CA TRP A 193 13.71 -40.53 37.06
C TRP A 193 13.11 -39.98 35.75
N ARG A 194 11.94 -39.33 35.82
CA ARG A 194 11.30 -38.67 34.68
C ARG A 194 11.94 -37.32 34.35
N HIS A 195 12.67 -36.70 35.27
CA HIS A 195 13.22 -35.34 35.14
C HIS A 195 14.76 -35.31 35.10
N THR A 196 15.40 -36.41 34.69
CA THR A 196 16.86 -36.47 34.58
C THR A 196 17.45 -35.53 33.52
N TYR A 197 16.68 -35.16 32.48
CA TYR A 197 17.15 -34.34 31.36
C TYR A 197 16.22 -33.14 31.10
N TYR A 198 16.77 -32.05 30.56
CA TYR A 198 16.03 -30.93 29.98
C TYR A 198 15.45 -31.36 28.63
N ARG A 199 14.20 -31.83 28.62
CA ARG A 199 13.59 -32.46 27.45
C ARG A 199 13.45 -31.47 26.29
N GLY A 200 14.03 -31.83 25.15
CA GLY A 200 14.00 -31.01 23.94
C GLY A 200 14.94 -29.80 23.96
N ILE A 201 15.86 -29.72 24.94
CA ILE A 201 16.92 -28.72 25.02
C ILE A 201 18.26 -29.45 24.97
N ARG A 202 19.11 -29.06 24.03
CA ARG A 202 20.45 -29.64 23.82
C ARG A 202 21.49 -28.55 23.86
N GLU A 203 22.72 -28.92 24.18
CA GLU A 203 23.87 -28.11 23.81
C GLU A 203 23.97 -28.07 22.27
N ARG A 204 24.38 -26.94 21.72
CA ARG A 204 24.50 -26.76 20.27
C ARG A 204 25.49 -27.77 19.67
N GLY A 205 25.02 -28.54 18.69
CA GLY A 205 25.80 -29.64 18.10
C GLY A 205 25.77 -30.94 18.92
N GLY A 206 25.18 -30.92 20.11
CA GLY A 206 24.93 -32.08 20.95
C GLY A 206 23.85 -32.99 20.36
N ARG A 207 24.00 -34.31 20.59
CA ARG A 207 23.02 -35.31 20.14
C ARG A 207 21.92 -35.59 21.14
N GLU A 208 22.23 -35.41 22.41
CA GLU A 208 21.38 -35.77 23.55
C GLU A 208 20.88 -34.51 24.26
N ASP A 209 19.79 -34.68 24.99
CA ASP A 209 19.23 -33.63 25.82
C ASP A 209 20.14 -33.40 27.03
N VAL A 210 20.24 -32.17 27.52
CA VAL A 210 21.17 -31.81 28.62
C VAL A 210 20.69 -32.44 29.93
N GLU A 211 21.60 -33.05 30.70
CA GLU A 211 21.29 -33.59 32.03
C GLU A 211 20.95 -32.45 33.01
N ARG A 212 19.89 -32.59 33.81
CA ARG A 212 19.45 -31.51 34.71
C ARG A 212 20.39 -31.27 35.88
N ASP A 213 20.90 -32.35 36.49
CA ASP A 213 21.76 -32.25 37.65
C ASP A 213 23.07 -31.53 37.28
N GLY A 214 23.41 -30.48 38.04
CA GLY A 214 24.60 -29.65 37.79
C GLY A 214 24.58 -28.76 36.54
N SER A 215 23.59 -28.83 35.66
CA SER A 215 23.60 -28.10 34.37
C SER A 215 22.66 -26.89 34.30
N TRP A 216 22.12 -26.41 35.44
CA TRP A 216 21.28 -25.21 35.47
C TRP A 216 21.95 -24.00 34.80
N GLN A 217 23.25 -23.80 35.06
CA GLN A 217 24.02 -22.70 34.47
C GLN A 217 24.28 -22.85 32.97
N LEU A 218 24.23 -24.08 32.44
CA LEU A 218 24.40 -24.37 31.02
C LEU A 218 23.13 -24.03 30.23
N VAL A 219 21.96 -24.24 30.83
CA VAL A 219 20.66 -24.00 30.18
C VAL A 219 20.07 -22.65 30.59
N GLU A 220 19.51 -22.55 31.79
CA GLU A 220 18.84 -21.35 32.27
C GLU A 220 19.82 -20.22 32.53
N GLY A 221 21.01 -20.54 33.03
CA GLY A 221 22.08 -19.56 33.18
C GLY A 221 22.51 -18.96 31.84
N ALA A 222 22.54 -19.72 30.74
CA ALA A 222 22.86 -19.20 29.42
C ALA A 222 21.78 -18.24 28.89
N VAL A 223 20.51 -18.60 29.07
CA VAL A 223 19.37 -17.72 28.74
C VAL A 223 19.44 -16.41 29.54
N LEU A 224 19.72 -16.47 30.85
CA LEU A 224 19.86 -15.28 31.68
C LEU A 224 21.07 -14.43 31.30
N ARG A 225 22.20 -15.05 30.91
CA ARG A 225 23.35 -14.33 30.34
C ARG A 225 22.91 -13.57 29.11
N LEU A 226 22.28 -14.23 28.13
CA LEU A 226 21.75 -13.58 26.94
C LEU A 226 20.83 -12.41 27.31
N MET A 227 19.89 -12.60 28.24
CA MET A 227 18.97 -11.55 28.67
C MET A 227 19.70 -10.33 29.26
N CYS A 228 20.76 -10.55 30.04
CA CYS A 228 21.58 -9.48 30.59
C CYS A 228 22.39 -8.77 29.50
N THR A 229 23.08 -9.52 28.65
CA THR A 229 24.02 -8.94 27.67
C THR A 229 23.34 -8.33 26.45
N LEU A 230 22.08 -8.69 26.18
CA LEU A 230 21.32 -8.18 25.05
C LEU A 230 20.11 -7.31 25.47
N PRO A 231 18.90 -7.82 25.75
CA PRO A 231 17.75 -6.95 25.96
C PRO A 231 17.91 -6.03 27.17
N LEU A 232 18.45 -6.49 28.30
CA LEU A 232 18.59 -5.63 29.48
C LEU A 232 19.62 -4.52 29.29
N ALA A 233 20.77 -4.84 28.72
CA ALA A 233 21.81 -3.86 28.42
C ALA A 233 21.35 -2.87 27.33
N ARG A 234 20.82 -3.37 26.21
CA ARG A 234 20.38 -2.52 25.07
C ARG A 234 19.18 -1.65 25.41
N LEU A 235 18.24 -2.17 26.20
CA LEU A 235 17.09 -1.38 26.65
C LEU A 235 17.39 -0.59 27.93
N GLY A 236 18.67 -0.49 28.32
CA GLY A 236 19.17 0.42 29.33
C GLY A 236 18.64 0.16 30.75
N TRP A 237 18.27 -1.08 31.08
CA TRP A 237 18.01 -1.47 32.48
C TRP A 237 19.31 -1.67 33.26
N ILE A 238 20.36 -2.06 32.55
CA ILE A 238 21.71 -2.20 33.09
C ILE A 238 22.74 -1.67 32.09
N ASP A 239 23.93 -1.37 32.60
CA ASP A 239 25.14 -1.26 31.79
C ASP A 239 25.97 -2.53 32.01
N TYR A 240 26.41 -3.16 30.92
CA TYR A 240 27.16 -4.42 30.96
C TYR A 240 28.54 -4.22 30.33
N ASP A 241 29.59 -4.48 31.12
CA ASP A 241 30.96 -4.46 30.63
C ASP A 241 31.42 -5.89 30.29
N PRO A 242 31.57 -6.23 29.01
CA PRO A 242 31.99 -7.57 28.59
C PRO A 242 33.43 -7.92 29.00
N GLN A 243 34.29 -6.93 29.29
CA GLN A 243 35.68 -7.20 29.68
C GLN A 243 35.80 -7.64 31.13
N SER A 244 35.01 -7.04 32.01
CA SER A 244 35.02 -7.33 33.45
C SER A 244 33.89 -8.26 33.89
N ASP A 245 32.94 -8.58 33.00
CA ASP A 245 31.73 -9.35 33.29
C ASP A 245 30.90 -8.71 34.44
N VAL A 246 30.91 -7.38 34.48
CA VAL A 246 30.24 -6.58 35.51
C VAL A 246 28.96 -5.96 34.97
N ILE A 247 27.91 -6.05 35.78
CA ILE A 247 26.62 -5.41 35.59
C ILE A 247 26.54 -4.22 36.54
N THR A 248 26.28 -3.05 35.97
CA THR A 248 25.99 -1.83 36.70
C THR A 248 24.51 -1.49 36.55
N PRO A 249 23.77 -1.26 37.64
CA PRO A 249 22.38 -0.81 37.55
C PRO A 249 22.32 0.51 36.78
N ALA A 250 21.38 0.60 35.82
CA ALA A 250 21.16 1.83 35.09
C ALA A 250 20.71 2.94 36.06
N GLY A 251 21.49 4.02 36.16
CA GLY A 251 21.04 5.21 36.89
C GLY A 251 19.96 5.95 36.10
N GLU A 252 19.24 6.88 36.76
CA GLU A 252 18.50 7.95 36.07
C GLU A 252 19.48 8.93 35.39
N GLY A 253 20.24 8.43 34.43
CA GLY A 253 21.17 9.22 33.64
C GLY A 253 20.38 10.07 32.65
N GLY A 254 20.48 11.39 32.78
CA GLY A 254 19.94 12.31 31.78
C GLY A 254 20.49 12.00 30.40
N LEU A 255 19.61 11.97 29.40
CA LEU A 255 19.99 11.85 28.00
C LEU A 255 20.92 13.01 27.64
N THR A 256 22.19 12.74 27.37
CA THR A 256 23.11 13.75 26.83
C THR A 256 22.63 14.18 25.45
N GLU A 257 22.75 15.48 25.15
CA GLU A 257 22.39 16.00 23.83
C GLU A 257 23.21 15.32 22.71
N PRO A 258 22.57 14.98 21.58
CA PRO A 258 23.27 14.43 20.43
C PRO A 258 24.28 15.45 19.89
N SER A 259 25.40 14.95 19.38
CA SER A 259 26.46 15.78 18.81
C SER A 259 26.97 15.11 17.55
N PHE A 260 26.40 15.51 16.42
CA PHE A 260 26.87 15.09 15.11
C PHE A 260 26.59 16.16 14.07
N GLU A 261 27.34 16.10 12.99
CA GLU A 261 27.19 16.96 11.83
C GLU A 261 27.19 16.08 10.59
N VAL A 262 26.63 16.56 9.49
CA VAL A 262 26.76 15.89 8.19
C VAL A 262 27.70 16.64 7.27
N VAL A 263 28.35 15.91 6.37
CA VAL A 263 29.09 16.47 5.26
C VAL A 263 28.44 16.02 3.97
N VAL A 264 27.88 16.97 3.23
CA VAL A 264 27.32 16.74 1.89
C VAL A 264 28.43 16.90 0.86
N GLN A 265 28.75 15.83 0.15
CA GLN A 265 29.79 15.79 -0.86
C GLN A 265 29.24 16.08 -2.26
N PRO A 266 30.06 16.63 -3.18
CA PRO A 266 29.64 16.90 -4.56
C PRO A 266 29.23 15.67 -5.37
N ASN A 267 29.59 14.46 -4.92
CA ASN A 267 29.20 13.18 -5.52
C ASN A 267 27.84 12.65 -5.01
N PHE A 268 27.05 13.47 -4.32
CA PHE A 268 25.75 13.13 -3.74
C PHE A 268 25.79 12.23 -2.49
N GLU A 269 26.97 11.98 -1.92
CA GLU A 269 27.10 11.30 -0.64
C GLU A 269 26.90 12.28 0.53
N VAL A 270 26.16 11.85 1.54
CA VAL A 270 25.97 12.54 2.81
C VAL A 270 26.58 11.65 3.88
N VAL A 271 27.64 12.13 4.52
CA VAL A 271 28.39 11.39 5.53
C VAL A 271 28.08 11.97 6.89
N ALA A 272 27.50 11.18 7.80
CA ALA A 272 27.23 11.59 9.17
C ALA A 272 28.50 11.38 10.03
N LEU A 273 28.99 12.46 10.63
CA LEU A 273 30.20 12.50 11.44
C LEU A 273 29.86 12.87 12.88
N GLY A 274 30.37 12.11 13.84
CA GLY A 274 30.20 12.38 15.26
C GLY A 274 30.17 11.09 16.07
N ASP A 275 30.46 11.20 17.36
CA ASP A 275 30.50 10.05 18.26
C ASP A 275 29.10 9.67 18.78
N ARG A 276 28.11 10.57 18.66
CA ARG A 276 26.75 10.42 19.19
C ARG A 276 25.70 10.99 18.22
N PRO A 277 25.46 10.32 17.09
CA PRO A 277 24.52 10.81 16.09
C PRO A 277 23.07 10.67 16.54
N ASP A 278 22.25 11.69 16.30
CA ASP A 278 20.83 11.68 16.67
C ASP A 278 20.06 10.67 15.81
N PRO A 279 19.49 9.58 16.38
CA PRO A 279 18.72 8.61 15.63
C PRO A 279 17.51 9.22 14.91
N SER A 280 16.89 10.27 15.47
CA SER A 280 15.75 10.95 14.84
C SER A 280 16.16 11.68 13.56
N ALA A 281 17.27 12.40 13.61
CA ALA A 281 17.78 13.12 12.45
C ALA A 281 18.34 12.16 11.38
N LEU A 282 19.03 11.09 11.79
CA LEU A 282 19.48 10.04 10.86
C LEU A 282 18.30 9.31 10.22
N TRP A 283 17.26 9.00 10.99
CA TRP A 283 16.03 8.43 10.44
C TRP A 283 15.45 9.32 9.37
N LYS A 284 15.26 10.61 9.66
CA LYS A 284 14.74 11.56 8.68
C LYS A 284 15.62 11.61 7.42
N LEU A 285 16.95 11.58 7.58
CA LEU A 285 17.87 11.49 6.45
C LEU A 285 17.64 10.23 5.61
N ALA A 286 17.51 9.06 6.24
CA ALA A 286 17.22 7.78 5.59
C ALA A 286 15.90 7.74 4.82
N ARG A 287 14.94 8.64 5.12
CA ARG A 287 13.64 8.68 4.43
C ARG A 287 13.69 9.31 3.04
N PHE A 288 14.61 10.23 2.77
CA PHE A 288 14.74 10.88 1.46
C PHE A 288 16.09 10.61 0.77
N THR A 289 16.89 9.70 1.32
CA THR A 289 18.16 9.22 0.78
C THR A 289 18.16 7.69 0.72
N THR A 290 19.17 7.11 0.07
CA THR A 290 19.44 5.67 0.14
C THR A 290 20.58 5.43 1.15
N PRO A 291 20.32 4.77 2.29
CA PRO A 291 21.37 4.41 3.24
C PRO A 291 22.39 3.45 2.62
N ARG A 292 23.67 3.64 2.97
CA ARG A 292 24.77 2.73 2.66
C ARG A 292 25.25 2.14 3.99
N PRO A 293 24.71 0.98 4.40
CA PRO A 293 25.04 0.36 5.69
C PRO A 293 26.46 -0.24 5.74
N GLU A 294 27.34 0.12 4.81
CA GLU A 294 28.69 -0.42 4.69
C GLU A 294 29.70 0.59 5.27
N GLY A 295 30.52 0.15 6.20
CA GLY A 295 31.62 0.93 6.77
C GLY A 295 31.37 1.46 8.18
N ARG A 296 32.40 2.06 8.78
CA ARG A 296 32.36 2.58 10.16
C ARG A 296 31.61 3.90 10.30
N VAL A 297 31.36 4.59 9.19
CA VAL A 297 30.72 5.89 9.17
C VAL A 297 29.43 5.77 8.38
N ARG A 298 28.32 6.24 8.95
CA ARG A 298 27.01 6.20 8.28
C ARG A 298 27.03 7.11 7.07
N THR A 299 26.80 6.51 5.91
CA THR A 299 26.78 7.20 4.63
C THR A 299 25.41 7.03 3.99
N TYR A 300 24.90 8.10 3.42
CA TYR A 300 23.64 8.14 2.69
C TYR A 300 23.89 8.68 1.30
N VAL A 301 23.12 8.23 0.32
CA VAL A 301 23.24 8.72 -1.06
C VAL A 301 21.97 9.46 -1.44
N LEU A 302 22.11 10.70 -1.88
CA LEU A 302 21.01 11.45 -2.47
C LEU A 302 20.74 10.91 -3.87
N GLU A 303 19.61 10.23 -4.00
CA GLU A 303 19.16 9.66 -5.26
C GLU A 303 17.79 10.26 -5.63
N ARG A 304 17.55 10.42 -6.92
CA ARG A 304 16.32 11.05 -7.42
C ARG A 304 15.05 10.34 -6.94
N LYS A 305 15.03 9.01 -6.90
CA LYS A 305 13.84 8.23 -6.53
C LYS A 305 13.48 8.39 -5.05
N PRO A 306 14.35 8.09 -4.06
CA PRO A 306 14.04 8.32 -2.64
C PRO A 306 13.63 9.77 -2.34
N PHE A 307 14.29 10.75 -2.98
CA PHE A 307 13.93 12.15 -2.83
C PHE A 307 12.52 12.43 -3.36
N ALA A 308 12.20 11.98 -4.59
CA ALA A 308 10.86 12.10 -5.15
C ALA A 308 9.79 11.37 -4.33
N ASP A 309 10.11 10.19 -3.79
CA ASP A 309 9.22 9.42 -2.93
C ASP A 309 8.93 10.18 -1.62
N ALA A 310 9.90 10.93 -1.09
CA ALA A 310 9.71 11.81 0.06
C ALA A 310 8.78 12.99 -0.25
N LEU A 311 8.93 13.62 -1.42
CA LEU A 311 7.99 14.64 -1.89
C LEU A 311 6.57 14.07 -2.06
N GLY A 312 6.47 12.84 -2.58
CA GLY A 312 5.20 12.12 -2.71
C GLY A 312 4.51 11.80 -1.37
N ARG A 313 5.28 11.70 -0.27
CA ARG A 313 4.75 11.58 1.10
C ARG A 313 4.34 12.92 1.71
N GLY A 314 4.47 14.02 0.97
CA GLY A 314 4.06 15.36 1.39
C GLY A 314 5.16 16.19 2.05
N GLU A 315 6.42 15.75 2.05
CA GLU A 315 7.52 16.58 2.54
C GLU A 315 7.88 17.65 1.50
N PRO A 316 7.91 18.95 1.85
CA PRO A 316 8.25 20.00 0.90
C PRO A 316 9.75 19.95 0.58
N ALA A 317 10.10 20.11 -0.70
CA ALA A 317 11.49 20.10 -1.16
C ALA A 317 12.38 21.11 -0.40
N ALA A 318 11.86 22.32 -0.18
CA ALA A 318 12.55 23.35 0.60
C ALA A 318 12.85 22.87 2.04
N GLY A 319 11.89 22.21 2.69
CA GLY A 319 12.06 21.68 4.04
C GLY A 319 13.11 20.57 4.13
N LEU A 320 13.22 19.72 3.10
CA LEU A 320 14.26 18.68 3.03
C LEU A 320 15.65 19.30 2.82
N VAL A 321 15.76 20.31 1.95
CA VAL A 321 17.02 21.04 1.70
C VAL A 321 17.46 21.83 2.94
N ASP A 322 16.53 22.52 3.60
CA ASP A 322 16.80 23.27 4.83
C ASP A 322 17.21 22.35 5.97
N PHE A 323 16.56 21.18 6.09
CA PHE A 323 16.95 20.15 7.05
C PHE A 323 18.38 19.66 6.79
N LEU A 324 18.72 19.33 5.53
CA LEU A 324 20.06 18.89 5.16
C LEU A 324 21.10 20.00 5.42
N ALA A 325 20.75 21.26 5.13
CA ALA A 325 21.63 22.41 5.37
C ALA A 325 21.84 22.69 6.86
N GLY A 326 20.79 22.51 7.69
CA GLY A 326 20.86 22.70 9.14
C GLY A 326 21.71 21.66 9.86
N LEU A 327 21.79 20.44 9.33
CA LEU A 327 22.70 19.40 9.82
C LEU A 327 24.13 19.55 9.27
N SER A 328 24.29 20.20 8.12
CA SER A 328 25.54 20.19 7.38
C SER A 328 26.55 21.17 7.97
N ARG A 329 27.78 20.68 8.22
CA ARG A 329 28.89 21.52 8.68
C ARG A 329 29.30 22.57 7.64
N SER A 330 29.17 22.23 6.37
CA SER A 330 29.53 23.07 5.22
C SER A 330 28.29 23.39 4.40
N PRO A 331 28.27 24.51 3.65
CA PRO A 331 27.21 24.76 2.68
C PRO A 331 27.05 23.57 1.72
N ILE A 332 25.80 23.22 1.40
CA ILE A 332 25.50 22.17 0.41
C ILE A 332 26.17 22.53 -0.92
N PRO A 333 26.94 21.61 -1.55
CA PRO A 333 27.55 21.86 -2.85
C PRO A 333 26.55 22.32 -3.90
N GLN A 334 26.92 23.32 -4.70
CA GLN A 334 26.02 23.96 -5.65
C GLN A 334 25.41 22.98 -6.66
N ASN A 335 26.20 21.99 -7.12
CA ASN A 335 25.74 20.98 -8.06
C ASN A 335 24.68 20.06 -7.42
N VAL A 336 24.83 19.69 -6.15
CA VAL A 336 23.84 18.89 -5.41
C VAL A 336 22.56 19.70 -5.23
N ARG A 337 22.66 20.97 -4.80
CA ARG A 337 21.51 21.86 -4.66
C ARG A 337 20.72 22.00 -5.98
N PHE A 338 21.42 22.29 -7.08
CA PHE A 338 20.80 22.40 -8.40
C PHE A 338 20.05 21.11 -8.79
N SER A 339 20.63 19.94 -8.52
CA SER A 339 19.97 18.66 -8.81
C SER A 339 18.76 18.41 -7.92
N LEU A 340 18.79 18.76 -6.63
CA LEU A 340 17.62 18.64 -5.75
C LEU A 340 16.47 19.55 -6.22
N ASP A 341 16.79 20.79 -6.62
CA ASP A 341 15.80 21.75 -7.16
C ASP A 341 15.19 21.24 -8.49
N ASP A 342 16.00 20.67 -9.39
CA ASP A 342 15.52 20.07 -10.63
C ASP A 342 14.63 18.84 -10.35
N TRP A 343 15.06 17.93 -9.46
CA TRP A 343 14.26 16.76 -9.09
C TRP A 343 12.94 17.13 -8.42
N ALA A 344 12.92 18.18 -7.60
CA ALA A 344 11.70 18.74 -7.03
C ALA A 344 10.78 19.28 -8.13
N THR A 345 11.32 20.10 -9.04
CA THR A 345 10.57 20.66 -10.17
C THR A 345 9.96 19.57 -11.05
N LEU A 346 10.69 18.48 -11.29
CA LEU A 346 10.20 17.34 -12.09
C LEU A 346 9.11 16.55 -11.38
N SER A 347 9.24 16.34 -10.06
CA SER A 347 8.30 15.56 -9.25
C SER A 347 7.01 16.34 -8.96
N GLU A 348 7.08 17.66 -8.80
CA GLU A 348 5.92 18.51 -8.53
C GLU A 348 5.11 18.90 -9.77
N ARG A 349 5.47 18.41 -10.97
CA ARG A 349 4.73 18.71 -12.21
C ARG A 349 3.28 18.29 -12.17
N ILE A 350 2.96 17.24 -11.43
CA ILE A 350 1.60 16.72 -11.28
C ILE A 350 1.30 16.68 -9.79
N LYS A 351 0.30 17.46 -9.36
CA LYS A 351 -0.23 17.42 -7.99
C LYS A 351 -1.55 16.68 -8.01
N ILE A 352 -1.66 15.65 -7.18
CA ILE A 352 -2.89 14.88 -6.99
C ILE A 352 -3.44 15.24 -5.63
N TRP A 353 -4.66 15.77 -5.58
CA TRP A 353 -5.36 16.07 -4.34
C TRP A 353 -6.53 15.10 -4.17
N PRO A 354 -6.39 14.06 -3.33
CA PRO A 354 -7.53 13.22 -2.99
C PRO A 354 -8.57 14.04 -2.24
N ASP A 355 -9.85 13.73 -2.48
CA ASP A 355 -11.00 14.34 -1.78
C ASP A 355 -11.03 15.88 -1.81
N ALA A 356 -10.45 16.49 -2.86
CA ALA A 356 -10.45 17.93 -3.03
C ALA A 356 -11.87 18.46 -3.31
N LEU A 357 -12.17 19.64 -2.78
CA LEU A 357 -13.35 20.40 -3.20
C LEU A 357 -13.00 21.23 -4.43
N LEU A 358 -13.75 21.01 -5.51
CA LEU A 358 -13.73 21.88 -6.69
C LEU A 358 -14.82 22.95 -6.54
N ILE A 359 -14.44 24.21 -6.67
CA ILE A 359 -15.33 25.36 -6.67
C ILE A 359 -15.40 25.91 -8.10
N GLU A 360 -16.61 25.97 -8.65
CA GLU A 360 -16.88 26.60 -9.95
C GLU A 360 -17.61 27.93 -9.71
N ALA A 361 -16.96 29.05 -10.02
CA ALA A 361 -17.55 30.38 -9.93
C ALA A 361 -17.78 30.94 -11.34
N GLU A 362 -18.98 30.74 -11.88
CA GLU A 362 -19.30 31.15 -13.23
C GLU A 362 -19.34 32.68 -13.39
N GLY A 363 -18.71 33.18 -14.46
CA GLY A 363 -18.70 34.62 -14.77
C GLY A 363 -17.90 35.47 -13.77
N VAL A 364 -17.18 34.83 -12.86
CA VAL A 364 -16.46 35.48 -11.77
C VAL A 364 -15.00 35.07 -11.85
N GLU A 365 -14.16 35.97 -12.34
CA GLU A 365 -12.71 35.73 -12.41
C GLU A 365 -12.06 35.70 -11.01
N GLU A 366 -12.63 36.42 -10.05
CA GLU A 366 -12.13 36.54 -8.67
C GLU A 366 -13.16 36.01 -7.66
N LEU A 367 -12.89 34.85 -7.09
CA LEU A 367 -13.76 34.19 -6.10
C LEU A 367 -14.09 35.09 -4.89
N ALA A 368 -13.19 36.01 -4.56
CA ALA A 368 -13.35 36.99 -3.48
C ALA A 368 -14.55 37.93 -3.63
N LYS A 369 -15.11 38.07 -4.84
CA LYS A 369 -16.30 38.91 -5.07
C LYS A 369 -17.62 38.24 -4.70
N VAL A 370 -17.63 36.91 -4.59
CA VAL A 370 -18.86 36.12 -4.39
C VAL A 370 -18.83 35.23 -3.16
N VAL A 371 -17.63 34.98 -2.61
CA VAL A 371 -17.43 34.17 -1.41
C VAL A 371 -17.02 35.07 -0.24
N PRO A 372 -17.59 34.91 0.97
CA PRO A 372 -17.16 35.65 2.15
C PRO A 372 -15.67 35.47 2.43
N GLU A 373 -14.98 36.55 2.81
CA GLU A 373 -13.53 36.53 3.10
C GLU A 373 -13.15 35.48 4.14
N LYS A 374 -13.98 35.32 5.19
CA LYS A 374 -13.80 34.29 6.22
C LYS A 374 -13.73 32.87 5.64
N LEU A 375 -14.54 32.59 4.62
CA LEU A 375 -14.54 31.28 3.96
C LEU A 375 -13.29 31.09 3.08
N LEU A 376 -12.82 32.14 2.41
CA LEU A 376 -11.59 32.08 1.62
C LEU A 376 -10.36 31.87 2.49
N GLN A 377 -10.29 32.55 3.63
CA GLN A 377 -9.20 32.37 4.60
C GLN A 377 -9.19 30.96 5.18
N ALA A 378 -10.37 30.38 5.45
CA ALA A 378 -10.49 29.05 6.00
C ALA A 378 -10.21 27.94 4.96
N LEU A 379 -10.63 28.12 3.70
CA LEU A 379 -10.45 27.11 2.64
C LEU A 379 -9.13 27.24 1.88
N GLN A 380 -8.51 28.42 1.86
CA GLN A 380 -7.29 28.72 1.10
C GLN A 380 -7.32 28.15 -0.35
N PRO A 381 -8.34 28.49 -1.16
CA PRO A 381 -8.52 27.90 -2.47
C PRO A 381 -7.35 28.24 -3.41
N THR A 382 -6.86 27.23 -4.12
CA THR A 382 -5.87 27.37 -5.19
C THR A 382 -6.60 27.58 -6.52
N GLN A 383 -6.30 28.69 -7.20
CA GLN A 383 -6.88 28.96 -8.52
C GLN A 383 -6.32 27.97 -9.56
N LEU A 384 -7.21 27.38 -10.35
CA LEU A 384 -6.85 26.54 -11.50
C LEU A 384 -6.87 27.41 -12.77
N ALA A 385 -8.00 27.44 -13.48
CA ALA A 385 -8.21 28.27 -14.67
C ALA A 385 -9.71 28.59 -14.84
N GLY A 386 -10.03 29.69 -15.51
CA GLY A 386 -11.40 30.00 -15.97
C GLY A 386 -12.47 29.97 -14.89
N GLY A 387 -12.20 30.55 -13.70
CA GLY A 387 -13.16 30.58 -12.58
C GLY A 387 -13.25 29.29 -11.76
N HIS A 388 -12.36 28.31 -12.01
CA HIS A 388 -12.28 27.07 -11.22
C HIS A 388 -11.20 27.19 -10.15
N TYR A 389 -11.53 26.71 -8.95
CA TYR A 389 -10.63 26.70 -7.81
C TYR A 389 -10.66 25.32 -7.14
N ALA A 390 -9.52 24.87 -6.64
CA ALA A 390 -9.41 23.65 -5.85
C ALA A 390 -9.11 23.98 -4.40
N VAL A 391 -9.74 23.27 -3.48
CA VAL A 391 -9.40 23.28 -2.06
C VAL A 391 -8.89 21.89 -1.70
N PRO A 392 -7.57 21.74 -1.47
CA PRO A 392 -7.00 20.48 -1.00
C PRO A 392 -7.51 20.17 0.42
N ALA A 393 -8.06 18.97 0.64
CA ALA A 393 -8.53 18.50 1.95
C ALA A 393 -9.43 19.51 2.71
N PRO A 394 -10.62 19.85 2.17
CA PRO A 394 -11.51 20.82 2.79
C PRO A 394 -12.04 20.32 4.14
N ASP A 395 -12.11 21.20 5.14
CA ASP A 395 -12.84 20.91 6.39
C ASP A 395 -14.36 20.90 6.10
N PRO A 396 -15.05 19.74 6.25
CA PRO A 396 -16.48 19.65 5.99
C PRO A 396 -17.33 20.53 6.91
N GLY A 397 -16.86 20.82 8.14
CA GLY A 397 -17.55 21.67 9.10
C GLY A 397 -17.59 23.13 8.64
N VAL A 398 -16.41 23.64 8.25
CA VAL A 398 -16.25 25.01 7.71
C VAL A 398 -17.15 25.26 6.51
N LEU A 399 -17.25 24.27 5.60
CA LEU A 399 -18.12 24.35 4.45
C LEU A 399 -19.60 24.50 4.86
N ARG A 400 -20.10 23.65 5.76
CA ARG A 400 -21.53 23.69 6.15
C ARG A 400 -21.95 25.02 6.75
N GLU A 401 -21.09 25.62 7.58
CA GLU A 401 -21.40 26.82 8.35
C GLU A 401 -21.34 28.12 7.53
N ASN A 402 -20.46 28.19 6.52
CA ASN A 402 -20.10 29.45 5.88
C ASN A 402 -20.43 29.50 4.39
N LEU A 403 -20.93 28.41 3.80
CA LEU A 403 -21.30 28.37 2.39
C LEU A 403 -22.52 29.30 2.09
N PRO A 404 -22.53 30.00 0.94
CA PRO A 404 -23.59 30.93 0.57
C PRO A 404 -24.93 30.24 0.22
N PRO A 405 -26.09 30.88 0.44
CA PRO A 405 -27.41 30.23 0.33
C PRO A 405 -27.83 29.80 -1.09
N ARG A 406 -27.27 30.41 -2.15
CA ARG A 406 -27.51 30.00 -3.55
C ARG A 406 -26.34 29.18 -4.06
N ARG A 407 -26.37 27.87 -3.81
CA ARG A 407 -25.29 26.95 -4.22
C ARG A 407 -25.83 25.56 -4.56
N ALA A 408 -25.15 24.89 -5.50
CA ALA A 408 -25.23 23.45 -5.66
C ALA A 408 -23.99 22.82 -5.01
N VAL A 409 -24.18 21.79 -4.18
CA VAL A 409 -23.09 20.99 -3.61
C VAL A 409 -23.25 19.57 -4.13
N LEU A 410 -22.22 19.08 -4.81
CA LEU A 410 -22.22 17.77 -5.45
C LEU A 410 -21.19 16.87 -4.75
N ASP A 411 -21.67 15.78 -4.15
CA ASP A 411 -20.83 14.79 -3.46
C ASP A 411 -20.52 13.61 -4.40
N TYR A 412 -19.31 13.58 -4.95
CA TYR A 412 -18.85 12.54 -5.88
C TYR A 412 -18.51 11.20 -5.21
N SER A 413 -18.46 11.17 -3.87
CA SER A 413 -18.31 9.91 -3.10
C SER A 413 -19.60 9.09 -3.11
N ARG A 414 -20.73 9.71 -3.45
CA ARG A 414 -22.05 9.08 -3.55
C ARG A 414 -22.46 8.88 -4.99
N ARG A 415 -23.50 8.07 -5.20
CA ARG A 415 -24.18 7.99 -6.48
C ARG A 415 -24.90 9.31 -6.73
N LEU A 416 -24.46 10.02 -7.76
CA LEU A 416 -25.08 11.27 -8.21
C LEU A 416 -26.41 10.99 -8.90
N ALA A 417 -27.34 11.94 -8.79
CA ALA A 417 -28.62 11.86 -9.49
C ALA A 417 -28.42 11.99 -11.01
N PRO A 418 -29.19 11.26 -11.82
CA PRO A 418 -29.17 11.46 -13.27
C PRO A 418 -29.83 12.80 -13.63
N VAL A 419 -29.13 13.63 -14.40
CA VAL A 419 -29.52 15.02 -14.71
C VAL A 419 -29.75 15.28 -16.20
N ILE A 420 -29.45 14.31 -17.07
CA ILE A 420 -29.63 14.45 -18.52
C ILE A 420 -31.05 14.02 -18.87
N ASN A 421 -31.87 14.94 -19.37
CA ASN A 421 -33.25 14.67 -19.75
C ASN A 421 -33.36 14.59 -21.29
N PRO A 422 -33.64 13.42 -21.87
CA PRO A 422 -33.86 13.31 -23.30
C PRO A 422 -35.18 14.00 -23.70
N THR A 423 -35.14 14.77 -24.79
CA THR A 423 -36.32 15.47 -25.33
C THR A 423 -36.73 14.88 -26.69
N GLU A 424 -37.54 15.60 -27.47
CA GLU A 424 -37.94 15.14 -28.80
C GLU A 424 -36.77 15.20 -29.80
N GLY A 425 -36.77 14.28 -30.77
CA GLY A 425 -35.70 14.21 -31.77
C GLY A 425 -34.39 13.75 -31.16
N THR A 426 -33.29 14.47 -31.43
CA THR A 426 -31.91 14.21 -30.96
C THR A 426 -31.48 15.12 -29.81
N ASP A 427 -32.37 15.96 -29.29
CA ASP A 427 -32.06 16.97 -28.29
C ASP A 427 -32.05 16.38 -26.86
N LEU A 428 -31.07 16.80 -26.07
CA LEU A 428 -30.91 16.53 -24.64
C LEU A 428 -30.98 17.84 -23.87
N LEU A 429 -31.71 17.85 -22.76
CA LEU A 429 -31.78 18.96 -21.81
C LEU A 429 -31.04 18.57 -20.53
N ALA A 430 -30.04 19.32 -20.14
CA ALA A 430 -29.30 19.08 -18.90
C ALA A 430 -29.05 20.41 -18.20
N PRO A 431 -29.87 20.78 -17.20
CA PRO A 431 -29.77 22.07 -16.52
C PRO A 431 -28.40 22.26 -15.88
N ARG A 432 -27.73 23.36 -16.23
CA ARG A 432 -26.34 23.60 -15.82
C ARG A 432 -26.11 23.62 -14.32
N GLU A 433 -27.10 24.11 -13.54
CA GLU A 433 -27.05 24.17 -12.08
C GLU A 433 -26.98 22.78 -11.42
N GLU A 434 -27.52 21.76 -12.09
CA GLU A 434 -27.51 20.36 -11.64
C GLU A 434 -26.40 19.55 -12.33
N LEU A 435 -25.73 20.13 -13.32
CA LEU A 435 -24.86 19.43 -14.24
C LEU A 435 -23.48 19.14 -13.64
N HIS A 436 -23.37 17.98 -13.02
CA HIS A 436 -22.13 17.46 -12.45
C HIS A 436 -21.11 17.02 -13.54
N LEU A 437 -19.81 17.00 -13.20
CA LEU A 437 -18.69 16.70 -14.09
C LEU A 437 -18.85 15.37 -14.84
N ARG A 438 -19.36 14.31 -14.18
CA ARG A 438 -19.62 13.02 -14.86
C ARG A 438 -20.65 13.14 -15.99
N ALA A 439 -21.69 13.96 -15.82
CA ALA A 439 -22.69 14.20 -16.85
C ALA A 439 -22.14 15.13 -17.94
N ARG A 440 -21.32 16.13 -17.59
CA ARG A 440 -20.60 16.97 -18.58
C ARG A 440 -19.69 16.13 -19.47
N GLN A 441 -18.89 15.25 -18.87
CA GLN A 441 -18.02 14.33 -19.60
C GLN A 441 -18.84 13.43 -20.54
N LEU A 442 -19.95 12.87 -20.05
CA LEU A 442 -20.83 12.05 -20.87
C LEU A 442 -21.41 12.84 -22.06
N LEU A 443 -21.92 14.06 -21.83
CA LEU A 443 -22.44 14.92 -22.89
C LEU A 443 -21.35 15.26 -23.92
N ALA A 444 -20.13 15.55 -23.48
CA ALA A 444 -19.00 15.82 -24.38
C ALA A 444 -18.63 14.63 -25.28
N LEU A 445 -18.94 13.40 -24.85
CA LEU A 445 -18.71 12.19 -25.64
C LEU A 445 -19.77 11.92 -26.70
N VAL A 446 -20.99 12.47 -26.55
CA VAL A 446 -22.15 12.06 -27.37
C VAL A 446 -22.90 13.22 -28.03
N SER A 447 -22.59 14.46 -27.67
CA SER A 447 -23.37 15.62 -28.06
C SER A 447 -22.53 16.88 -28.19
N HIS A 448 -23.03 17.85 -28.94
CA HIS A 448 -22.51 19.22 -28.93
C HIS A 448 -23.49 20.17 -28.22
N SER A 449 -22.97 21.22 -27.60
CA SER A 449 -23.80 22.24 -26.95
C SER A 449 -24.52 23.09 -28.00
N ARG A 450 -25.84 23.24 -27.90
CA ARG A 450 -26.62 24.22 -28.67
C ARG A 450 -26.85 25.51 -27.89
N SER A 451 -27.04 25.40 -26.58
CA SER A 451 -27.17 26.52 -25.64
C SER A 451 -26.68 26.08 -24.26
N THR A 452 -26.86 26.90 -23.23
CA THR A 452 -26.40 26.65 -21.85
C THR A 452 -26.88 25.31 -21.28
N ASP A 453 -28.13 24.94 -21.55
CA ASP A 453 -28.75 23.73 -20.97
C ASP A 453 -29.20 22.72 -22.04
N ARG A 454 -29.00 23.04 -23.33
CA ARG A 454 -29.45 22.18 -24.44
C ARG A 454 -28.27 21.67 -25.24
N TYR A 455 -28.31 20.37 -25.48
CA TYR A 455 -27.32 19.62 -26.24
C TYR A 455 -28.03 18.86 -27.34
N GLU A 456 -27.35 18.61 -28.44
CA GLU A 456 -27.86 17.77 -29.53
C GLU A 456 -26.91 16.59 -29.71
N LEU A 457 -27.46 15.39 -29.78
CA LEU A 457 -26.68 14.19 -30.06
C LEU A 457 -25.99 14.29 -31.42
N ASP A 458 -24.72 13.95 -31.41
CA ASP A 458 -23.84 13.99 -32.58
C ASP A 458 -23.45 12.56 -32.97
N ALA A 459 -23.79 12.17 -34.20
CA ALA A 459 -23.53 10.83 -34.70
C ALA A 459 -22.03 10.51 -34.77
N GLU A 460 -21.19 11.47 -35.14
CA GLU A 460 -19.75 11.30 -35.26
C GLU A 460 -19.11 11.12 -33.89
N LEU A 461 -19.50 11.94 -32.91
CA LEU A 461 -19.02 11.80 -31.52
C LEU A 461 -19.45 10.47 -30.91
N VAL A 462 -20.70 10.04 -31.11
CA VAL A 462 -21.17 8.74 -30.62
C VAL A 462 -20.38 7.60 -31.25
N THR A 463 -20.17 7.62 -32.57
CA THR A 463 -19.36 6.61 -33.25
C THR A 463 -17.92 6.60 -32.74
N LEU A 464 -17.25 7.75 -32.66
CA LEU A 464 -15.86 7.85 -32.21
C LEU A 464 -15.71 7.39 -30.75
N SER A 465 -16.59 7.84 -29.86
CA SER A 465 -16.60 7.43 -28.46
C SER A 465 -16.89 5.94 -28.30
N SER A 466 -17.83 5.39 -29.08
CA SER A 466 -18.15 3.95 -29.03
C SER A 466 -16.97 3.06 -29.46
N GLN A 467 -16.15 3.52 -30.41
CA GLN A 467 -14.92 2.83 -30.80
C GLN A 467 -13.85 2.90 -29.70
N ALA A 468 -13.78 4.01 -28.97
CA ALA A 468 -12.77 4.22 -27.92
C ALA A 468 -13.07 3.47 -26.62
N ILE A 469 -14.33 3.46 -26.16
CA ILE A 469 -14.71 2.87 -24.86
C ILE A 469 -15.62 1.64 -24.95
N GLY A 470 -16.07 1.27 -26.15
CA GLY A 470 -17.04 0.20 -26.38
C GLY A 470 -18.49 0.70 -26.37
N GLY A 471 -19.28 0.25 -27.36
CA GLY A 471 -20.68 0.68 -27.53
C GLY A 471 -21.59 0.33 -26.35
N GLU A 472 -21.45 -0.87 -25.76
CA GLU A 472 -22.23 -1.28 -24.59
C GLU A 472 -21.91 -0.42 -23.35
N GLU A 473 -20.64 -0.11 -23.13
CA GLU A 473 -20.19 0.71 -22.01
C GLU A 473 -20.66 2.17 -22.17
N LEU A 474 -20.58 2.72 -23.39
CA LEU A 474 -21.12 4.05 -23.69
C LEU A 474 -22.64 4.10 -23.41
N LEU A 475 -23.39 3.10 -23.87
CA LEU A 475 -24.83 2.99 -23.61
C LEU A 475 -25.15 2.84 -22.12
N ARG A 476 -24.37 2.05 -21.38
CA ARG A 476 -24.51 1.90 -19.93
C ARG A 476 -24.33 3.23 -19.22
N ARG A 477 -23.23 3.94 -19.50
CA ARG A 477 -22.95 5.27 -18.93
C ARG A 477 -24.05 6.26 -19.27
N LEU A 478 -24.53 6.25 -20.52
CA LEU A 478 -25.62 7.11 -20.96
C LEU A 478 -26.89 6.83 -20.16
N ARG A 479 -27.29 5.56 -20.03
CA ARG A 479 -28.46 5.16 -19.22
C ARG A 479 -28.34 5.56 -17.76
N GLU A 480 -27.14 5.52 -17.19
CA GLU A 480 -26.89 5.94 -15.79
C GLU A 480 -27.00 7.45 -15.59
N GLY A 481 -26.68 8.25 -16.61
CA GLY A 481 -26.78 9.71 -16.56
C GLY A 481 -28.16 10.28 -16.92
N LEU A 482 -29.04 9.47 -17.52
CA LEU A 482 -30.35 9.90 -18.01
C LEU A 482 -31.42 9.89 -16.91
N SER A 483 -32.13 11.01 -16.74
CA SER A 483 -33.22 11.13 -15.77
C SER A 483 -34.47 10.34 -16.18
N ARG A 484 -34.57 10.00 -17.47
CA ARG A 484 -35.66 9.23 -18.09
C ARG A 484 -35.13 8.30 -19.18
N PRO A 485 -35.82 7.19 -19.47
CA PRO A 485 -35.43 6.31 -20.57
C PRO A 485 -35.36 7.05 -21.91
N LEU A 486 -34.44 6.61 -22.78
CA LEU A 486 -34.38 7.07 -24.16
C LEU A 486 -35.69 6.76 -24.90
N SER A 487 -36.10 7.67 -25.79
CA SER A 487 -37.14 7.35 -26.77
C SER A 487 -36.65 6.22 -27.69
N SER A 488 -37.58 5.43 -28.25
CA SER A 488 -37.23 4.35 -29.17
C SER A 488 -36.41 4.84 -30.38
N ALA A 489 -36.70 6.06 -30.86
CA ALA A 489 -35.96 6.69 -31.95
C ALA A 489 -34.51 7.02 -31.54
N LEU A 490 -34.30 7.62 -30.36
CA LEU A 490 -32.96 7.93 -29.85
C LEU A 490 -32.16 6.66 -29.57
N SER A 491 -32.82 5.67 -28.95
CA SER A 491 -32.19 4.40 -28.64
C SER A 491 -31.76 3.66 -29.90
N LEU A 492 -32.56 3.70 -30.97
CA LEU A 492 -32.17 3.12 -32.26
C LEU A 492 -30.98 3.89 -32.85
N ALA A 493 -31.03 5.21 -32.89
CA ALA A 493 -29.96 6.06 -33.43
C ALA A 493 -28.62 5.77 -32.75
N ILE A 494 -28.57 5.82 -31.41
CA ILE A 494 -27.32 5.59 -30.66
C ILE A 494 -26.79 4.18 -30.88
N ARG A 495 -27.65 3.15 -30.85
CA ARG A 495 -27.24 1.76 -31.08
C ARG A 495 -26.74 1.54 -32.51
N THR A 496 -27.36 2.19 -33.50
CA THR A 496 -26.90 2.17 -34.89
C THR A 496 -25.55 2.88 -35.04
N TRP A 497 -25.36 4.06 -34.45
CA TRP A 497 -24.08 4.79 -34.50
C TRP A 497 -22.96 4.08 -33.73
N ALA A 498 -23.31 3.35 -32.66
CA ALA A 498 -22.41 2.49 -31.92
C ALA A 498 -22.08 1.17 -32.65
N GLY A 499 -22.66 0.94 -33.84
CA GLY A 499 -22.39 -0.23 -34.68
C GLY A 499 -23.07 -1.53 -34.23
N GLU A 500 -24.02 -1.46 -33.30
CA GLU A 500 -24.72 -2.65 -32.78
C GLU A 500 -25.66 -3.28 -33.80
N PHE A 501 -26.27 -2.45 -34.65
CA PHE A 501 -27.17 -2.91 -35.70
C PHE A 501 -26.51 -2.85 -37.08
N PRO A 502 -26.62 -3.93 -37.89
CA PRO A 502 -26.28 -3.83 -39.30
C PRO A 502 -27.21 -2.81 -39.99
N ARG A 503 -26.71 -2.14 -41.03
CA ARG A 503 -27.49 -1.14 -41.77
C ARG A 503 -28.78 -1.80 -42.28
N PRO A 504 -29.97 -1.24 -41.99
CA PRO A 504 -31.21 -1.77 -42.52
C PRO A 504 -31.15 -1.73 -44.04
N TYR A 505 -31.55 -2.83 -44.68
CA TYR A 505 -31.63 -2.93 -46.13
C TYR A 505 -33.10 -3.02 -46.54
N ALA A 506 -33.50 -2.17 -47.48
CA ALA A 506 -34.77 -2.29 -48.18
C ALA A 506 -34.48 -2.89 -49.57
N GLY A 507 -35.01 -4.08 -49.83
CA GLY A 507 -34.92 -4.76 -51.13
C GLY A 507 -36.29 -4.89 -51.77
N GLY A 508 -36.35 -4.79 -53.09
CA GLY A 508 -37.55 -5.19 -53.84
C GLY A 508 -37.68 -6.72 -53.83
N ALA A 509 -38.89 -7.22 -53.57
CA ALA A 509 -39.21 -8.64 -53.64
C ALA A 509 -40.25 -8.86 -54.76
N GLU A 510 -39.96 -9.79 -55.67
CA GLU A 510 -40.92 -10.21 -56.69
C GLU A 510 -41.76 -11.36 -56.12
N VAL A 511 -43.07 -11.23 -56.23
CA VAL A 511 -44.01 -12.22 -55.71
C VAL A 511 -44.96 -12.62 -56.83
N LEU A 512 -45.16 -13.92 -57.02
CA LEU A 512 -46.16 -14.47 -57.91
C LEU A 512 -47.39 -14.90 -57.12
N LEU A 513 -48.54 -14.41 -57.57
CA LEU A 513 -49.84 -14.72 -56.99
C LEU A 513 -50.59 -15.68 -57.93
N ALA A 514 -50.95 -16.85 -57.41
CA ALA A 514 -51.89 -17.74 -58.07
C ALA A 514 -53.32 -17.29 -57.77
N GLU A 515 -54.21 -17.32 -58.77
CA GLU A 515 -55.59 -16.86 -58.64
C GLU A 515 -56.42 -17.74 -57.71
N ASN A 516 -56.06 -19.03 -57.61
CA ASN A 516 -56.71 -19.97 -56.70
C ASN A 516 -55.75 -21.06 -56.20
N ARG A 517 -56.23 -21.84 -55.23
CA ARG A 517 -55.44 -22.88 -54.55
C ARG A 517 -55.02 -24.01 -55.48
N GLU A 518 -55.93 -24.45 -56.37
CA GLU A 518 -55.68 -25.53 -57.30
C GLU A 518 -54.56 -25.15 -58.30
N GLN A 519 -54.61 -23.93 -58.84
CA GLN A 519 -53.56 -23.39 -59.68
C GLN A 519 -52.22 -23.33 -58.93
N ALA A 520 -52.22 -22.91 -57.66
CA ALA A 520 -51.02 -22.88 -56.85
C ALA A 520 -50.43 -24.28 -56.60
N GLU A 521 -51.27 -25.28 -56.38
CA GLU A 521 -50.85 -26.67 -56.19
C GLU A 521 -50.25 -27.24 -57.48
N LEU A 522 -50.90 -27.01 -58.64
CA LEU A 522 -50.38 -27.42 -59.94
C LEU A 522 -49.05 -26.75 -60.31
N LEU A 523 -48.90 -25.45 -60.06
CA LEU A 523 -47.63 -24.75 -60.28
C LEU A 523 -46.52 -25.28 -59.37
N ASP A 524 -46.84 -25.63 -58.13
CA ASP A 524 -45.88 -26.14 -57.17
C ASP A 524 -45.42 -27.58 -57.52
N GLU A 525 -46.24 -28.37 -58.23
CA GLU A 525 -45.82 -29.69 -58.72
C GLU A 525 -44.80 -29.61 -59.87
N MET A 526 -44.70 -28.48 -60.56
CA MET A 526 -43.76 -28.29 -61.68
C MET A 526 -42.32 -28.03 -61.21
N PRO A 527 -41.35 -28.93 -61.52
CA PRO A 527 -39.96 -28.75 -61.12
C PRO A 527 -39.31 -27.48 -61.69
N GLU A 528 -39.65 -27.12 -62.94
CA GLU A 528 -39.14 -25.95 -63.63
C GLU A 528 -39.64 -24.63 -63.01
N PHE A 529 -40.86 -24.63 -62.46
CA PHE A 529 -41.42 -23.50 -61.72
C PHE A 529 -40.74 -23.36 -60.35
N ARG A 530 -40.64 -24.46 -59.59
CA ARG A 530 -40.00 -24.49 -58.27
C ARG A 530 -38.55 -24.00 -58.29
N ARG A 531 -37.83 -24.18 -59.40
CA ARG A 531 -36.46 -23.67 -59.57
C ARG A 531 -36.35 -22.15 -59.37
N TRP A 532 -37.40 -21.41 -59.70
CA TRP A 532 -37.44 -19.95 -59.64
C TRP A 532 -38.19 -19.40 -58.43
N VAL A 533 -38.77 -20.28 -57.61
CA VAL A 533 -39.38 -19.94 -56.33
C VAL A 533 -38.32 -20.03 -55.23
N ASP A 534 -38.21 -19.00 -54.40
CA ASP A 534 -37.41 -19.07 -53.17
C ASP A 534 -38.18 -19.83 -52.09
N ARG A 535 -39.41 -19.38 -51.83
CA ARG A 535 -40.32 -19.99 -50.85
C ARG A 535 -41.77 -19.63 -51.14
N ARG A 536 -42.69 -20.45 -50.62
CA ARG A 536 -44.13 -20.14 -50.60
C ARG A 536 -44.45 -19.36 -49.34
N LEU A 537 -44.92 -18.12 -49.48
CA LEU A 537 -45.26 -17.23 -48.35
C LEU A 537 -46.67 -17.52 -47.81
N ALA A 538 -47.57 -17.96 -48.70
CA ALA A 538 -48.94 -18.37 -48.36
C ALA A 538 -49.48 -19.33 -49.45
N PRO A 539 -50.62 -20.00 -49.26
CA PRO A 539 -51.13 -21.00 -50.20
C PRO A 539 -51.27 -20.53 -51.65
N GLY A 540 -51.42 -19.24 -51.94
CA GLY A 540 -51.43 -18.70 -53.31
C GLY A 540 -50.26 -17.80 -53.66
N VAL A 541 -49.23 -17.70 -52.80
CA VAL A 541 -48.23 -16.63 -52.85
C VAL A 541 -46.83 -17.21 -52.85
N PHE A 542 -46.10 -17.00 -53.94
CA PHE A 542 -44.74 -17.50 -54.13
C PHE A 542 -43.75 -16.33 -54.16
N LEU A 543 -42.79 -16.33 -53.25
CA LEU A 543 -41.64 -15.42 -53.33
C LEU A 543 -40.70 -15.94 -54.41
N LEU A 544 -40.41 -15.10 -55.39
CA LEU A 544 -39.54 -15.45 -56.51
C LEU A 544 -38.08 -15.15 -56.18
N ARG A 545 -37.17 -15.96 -56.72
CA ARG A 545 -35.74 -15.68 -56.74
C ARG A 545 -35.45 -14.49 -57.66
N PRO A 546 -34.29 -13.81 -57.54
CA PRO A 546 -33.92 -12.73 -58.45
C PRO A 546 -34.04 -13.14 -59.92
N ASN A 547 -34.64 -12.29 -60.75
CA ASN A 547 -34.99 -12.53 -62.16
C ASN A 547 -36.03 -13.64 -62.41
N GLY A 548 -36.63 -14.19 -61.36
CA GLY A 548 -37.62 -15.25 -61.45
C GLY A 548 -38.84 -14.86 -62.27
N THR A 549 -39.28 -13.60 -62.23
CA THR A 549 -40.44 -13.15 -63.01
C THR A 549 -40.22 -13.28 -64.52
N ILE A 550 -39.02 -13.00 -65.02
CA ILE A 550 -38.73 -13.04 -66.47
C ILE A 550 -38.74 -14.49 -66.97
N GLU A 551 -38.07 -15.38 -66.24
CA GLU A 551 -37.97 -16.79 -66.63
C GLU A 551 -39.28 -17.55 -66.41
N LEU A 552 -40.00 -17.26 -65.32
CA LEU A 552 -41.35 -17.80 -65.12
C LEU A 552 -42.34 -17.28 -66.15
N ARG A 553 -42.20 -16.03 -66.62
CA ARG A 553 -43.03 -15.53 -67.73
C ARG A 553 -42.83 -16.35 -68.99
N LYS A 554 -41.58 -16.61 -69.40
CA LYS A 554 -41.31 -17.46 -70.57
C LYS A 554 -41.86 -18.88 -70.39
N LEU A 555 -41.67 -19.45 -69.19
CA LEU A 555 -42.16 -20.80 -68.87
C LEU A 555 -43.69 -20.87 -68.95
N LEU A 556 -44.39 -19.92 -68.34
CA LEU A 556 -45.85 -19.89 -68.28
C LEU A 556 -46.47 -19.52 -69.63
N GLU A 557 -45.88 -18.57 -70.37
CA GLU A 557 -46.29 -18.25 -71.75
C GLU A 557 -46.15 -19.47 -72.67
N GLY A 558 -45.09 -20.27 -72.52
CA GLY A 558 -44.91 -21.53 -73.24
C GLY A 558 -45.98 -22.58 -72.96
N LEU A 559 -46.69 -22.47 -71.84
CA LEU A 559 -47.83 -23.31 -71.45
C LEU A 559 -49.18 -22.67 -71.74
N GLY A 560 -49.20 -21.50 -72.39
CA GLY A 560 -50.42 -20.74 -72.69
C GLY A 560 -51.00 -19.99 -71.49
N ILE A 561 -50.25 -19.83 -70.40
CA ILE A 561 -50.66 -19.11 -69.20
C ILE A 561 -50.07 -17.69 -69.26
N GLU A 562 -50.92 -16.69 -69.49
CA GLU A 562 -50.50 -15.28 -69.46
C GLU A 562 -50.38 -14.76 -68.03
N LEU A 563 -49.17 -14.36 -67.64
CA LEU A 563 -48.96 -13.61 -66.40
C LEU A 563 -49.53 -12.20 -66.55
N ARG A 564 -50.66 -11.94 -65.88
CA ARG A 564 -51.23 -10.60 -65.78
C ARG A 564 -50.18 -9.64 -65.23
N LYS A 565 -49.79 -8.65 -66.02
CA LYS A 565 -49.04 -7.51 -65.50
C LYS A 565 -49.97 -6.75 -64.58
N ASP A 566 -49.62 -6.68 -63.30
CA ASP A 566 -50.36 -5.85 -62.37
C ASP A 566 -50.30 -4.40 -62.86
N ALA A 567 -51.46 -3.75 -62.99
CA ALA A 567 -51.61 -2.40 -63.54
C ALA A 567 -51.22 -1.31 -62.53
N ARG A 568 -50.22 -1.57 -61.68
CA ARG A 568 -49.69 -0.62 -60.70
C ARG A 568 -48.18 -0.56 -60.79
N GLY A 569 -47.71 0.05 -61.87
CA GLY A 569 -46.50 0.86 -61.79
C GLY A 569 -46.88 2.25 -61.29
N ARG A 570 -46.46 2.58 -60.07
CA ARG A 570 -45.96 3.91 -59.68
C ARG A 570 -45.19 3.79 -58.38
#